data_AF-A0A3C0NBE8-F1
#
_entry.id   AF-A0A3C0NBE8-F1
#
_cell.length_a   1.000
_cell.length_b   1.000
_cell.length_c   1.000
_cell.angle_alpha   90.00
_cell.angle_beta   90.00
_cell.angle_gamma   90.00
#
_symmetry.space_group_name_H-M   'P 1'
#
loop_
_entity.id
_entity.type
_entity.pdbx_description
1 polymer ?
#
loop_
_entity_poly.entity_id
_entity_poly.type
_entity_poly.pdbx_seq_one_letter_code
_entity_poly.pdbx_strand_id
1 'polypeptide(L)'
;MSFLGETIPYRQKFDTLQNKVRNLQANVKGQSQSTNNQFALGELTVPWLRRQHFWEFYLEKVNNLSSVDGKQAWRHLVPFRMFKLIKTSSPVPPLTRLTAEGYLYPHGVAVVIRTTLTGNFLLKEIVDAAILLFNAGETQNCPVQWSIGQPIQQSLTLRGLAAQALERLTAIVLGNAQVEAIQRGDPFTIATVIRGTGVDLGKGLMELESELQQEIHRALEGLCTWDTDWQHSSPTSLDKAALQFMRWKHRPGYILYGLGRNRVVWFPGYFAESRRELHKLSCYHANLTIAALQTNSLLELVRLAQQLRSRNGQLSASMNDLAKNATLLLGRMYGKTDTIYRSWSVHEQIKKSGLINEINDLRKYLGINTPLTA
;
A
#
# COMPACT_ATOMS: atom_id res chain seq x y z
N MET A 1 -8.69 20.58 6.90
CA MET A 1 -9.97 19.97 6.46
C MET A 1 -10.82 19.62 7.68
N SER A 2 -12.13 19.93 7.69
CA SER A 2 -13.00 19.86 8.89
C SER A 2 -13.38 18.47 9.42
N PHE A 3 -12.87 17.38 8.84
CA PHE A 3 -13.24 16.00 9.22
C PHE A 3 -12.16 15.24 9.99
N LEU A 4 -10.93 15.78 10.08
CA LEU A 4 -9.84 15.09 10.78
C LEU A 4 -10.15 15.02 12.29
N GLY A 5 -10.08 13.82 12.86
CA GLY A 5 -10.40 13.58 14.26
C GLY A 5 -11.89 13.71 14.61
N GLU A 6 -12.73 14.13 13.67
CA GLU A 6 -14.11 14.52 13.93
C GLU A 6 -15.09 13.50 13.34
N THR A 7 -15.78 12.77 14.23
CA THR A 7 -16.63 11.65 13.86
C THR A 7 -17.81 12.06 12.98
N ILE A 8 -18.57 13.09 13.38
CA ILE A 8 -19.81 13.48 12.67
C ILE A 8 -19.50 14.06 11.28
N PRO A 9 -18.59 15.04 11.13
CA PRO A 9 -18.22 15.57 9.82
C PRO A 9 -17.64 14.49 8.89
N TYR A 10 -16.84 13.56 9.41
CA TYR A 10 -16.32 12.46 8.61
C TYR A 10 -17.45 11.59 8.05
N ARG A 11 -18.40 11.16 8.91
CA ARG A 11 -19.50 10.27 8.50
C ARG A 11 -20.35 10.91 7.39
N GLN A 12 -20.74 12.17 7.59
CA GLN A 12 -21.52 12.93 6.61
C GLN A 12 -20.78 13.10 5.28
N LYS A 13 -19.47 13.38 5.34
CA LYS A 13 -18.64 13.49 4.14
C LYS A 13 -18.55 12.15 3.40
N PHE A 14 -18.37 11.06 4.12
CA PHE A 14 -18.32 9.72 3.55
C PHE A 14 -19.63 9.36 2.84
N ASP A 15 -20.78 9.55 3.49
CA ASP A 15 -22.09 9.25 2.90
C ASP A 15 -22.33 10.07 1.61
N THR A 16 -21.93 11.34 1.61
CA THR A 16 -22.00 12.22 0.43
C THR A 16 -21.17 11.67 -0.73
N LEU A 17 -19.92 11.28 -0.48
CA LEU A 17 -19.03 10.73 -1.51
C LEU A 17 -19.49 9.35 -1.99
N GLN A 18 -19.99 8.51 -1.08
CA GLN A 18 -20.49 7.17 -1.41
C GLN A 18 -21.73 7.24 -2.30
N ASN A 19 -22.65 8.19 -2.03
CA ASN A 19 -23.81 8.46 -2.87
C ASN A 19 -23.38 8.96 -4.26
N LYS A 20 -22.39 9.85 -4.33
CA LYS A 20 -21.84 10.31 -5.62
C LYS A 20 -21.28 9.14 -6.44
N VAL A 21 -20.45 8.27 -5.85
CA VAL A 21 -19.91 7.10 -6.56
C VAL A 21 -21.02 6.15 -7.02
N ARG A 22 -22.03 5.91 -6.19
CA ARG A 22 -23.18 5.07 -6.54
C ARG A 22 -23.91 5.60 -7.78
N ASN A 23 -24.17 6.91 -7.83
CA ASN A 23 -24.83 7.55 -8.96
C ASN A 23 -23.99 7.46 -10.24
N LEU A 24 -22.68 7.71 -10.15
CA LEU A 24 -21.78 7.57 -11.30
C LEU A 24 -21.74 6.12 -11.82
N GLN A 25 -21.67 5.13 -10.94
CA GLN A 25 -21.68 3.72 -11.32
C GLN A 25 -23.01 3.28 -11.96
N ALA A 26 -24.14 3.81 -11.49
CA ALA A 26 -25.44 3.57 -12.12
C ALA A 26 -25.47 4.10 -13.57
N ASN A 27 -24.92 5.29 -13.79
CA ASN A 27 -24.86 5.92 -15.12
C ASN A 27 -23.88 5.22 -16.08
N VAL A 28 -22.76 4.71 -15.55
CA VAL A 28 -21.72 4.00 -16.34
C VAL A 28 -22.14 2.60 -16.78
N LYS A 29 -23.10 1.95 -16.10
CA LYS A 29 -23.62 0.63 -16.54
C LYS A 29 -24.22 0.63 -17.96
N GLY A 30 -24.45 1.81 -18.57
CA GLY A 30 -24.87 1.98 -19.97
C GLY A 30 -23.80 2.50 -20.94
N GLN A 31 -22.56 2.78 -20.52
CA GLN A 31 -21.51 3.38 -21.38
C GLN A 31 -20.11 2.79 -21.10
N SER A 32 -19.30 2.59 -22.15
CA SER A 32 -17.95 2.00 -22.11
C SER A 32 -16.87 2.89 -21.43
N GLN A 33 -17.24 3.78 -20.51
CA GLN A 33 -16.30 4.70 -19.87
C GLN A 33 -15.91 4.24 -18.45
N SER A 34 -14.63 4.38 -18.11
CA SER A 34 -14.13 4.11 -16.76
C SER A 34 -14.57 5.20 -15.77
N THR A 35 -15.14 4.81 -14.62
CA THR A 35 -15.54 5.72 -13.54
C THR A 35 -14.39 6.62 -13.06
N ASN A 36 -13.14 6.18 -13.21
CA ASN A 36 -11.95 6.95 -12.83
C ASN A 36 -11.77 8.24 -13.65
N ASN A 37 -12.32 8.31 -14.87
CA ASN A 37 -12.17 9.47 -15.75
C ASN A 37 -13.17 10.59 -15.44
N GLN A 38 -14.15 10.32 -14.57
CA GLN A 38 -15.21 11.28 -14.21
C GLN A 38 -14.85 12.14 -12.99
N PHE A 39 -13.75 11.84 -12.29
CA PHE A 39 -13.28 12.63 -11.16
C PHE A 39 -12.25 13.66 -11.64
N ALA A 40 -12.43 14.90 -11.15
CA ALA A 40 -11.49 15.97 -11.38
C ALA A 40 -10.15 15.71 -10.67
N LEU A 41 -9.13 16.44 -11.08
CA LEU A 41 -7.80 16.39 -10.51
C LEU A 41 -7.84 16.80 -9.02
N GLY A 42 -7.27 16.00 -8.12
CA GLY A 42 -7.29 16.29 -6.68
C GLY A 42 -8.66 16.11 -6.01
N GLU A 43 -9.65 15.56 -6.73
CA GLU A 43 -10.98 15.33 -6.16
C GLU A 43 -10.97 14.15 -5.17
N LEU A 44 -11.68 14.34 -4.04
CA LEU A 44 -11.89 13.31 -3.03
C LEU A 44 -13.02 12.35 -3.39
N THR A 45 -12.83 11.09 -3.06
CA THR A 45 -13.83 10.02 -3.22
C THR A 45 -13.67 8.95 -2.13
N VAL A 46 -14.55 7.96 -2.11
CA VAL A 46 -14.34 6.72 -1.34
C VAL A 46 -13.17 5.91 -1.96
N PRO A 47 -12.48 5.04 -1.20
CA PRO A 47 -11.23 4.46 -1.68
C PRO A 47 -11.42 3.40 -2.77
N TRP A 48 -12.64 2.91 -2.96
CA TRP A 48 -13.03 1.98 -4.02
C TRP A 48 -13.86 2.67 -5.10
N LEU A 49 -13.49 2.46 -6.36
CA LEU A 49 -14.33 2.80 -7.52
C LEU A 49 -14.89 1.57 -8.25
N ARG A 50 -14.43 0.39 -7.84
CA ARG A 50 -14.82 -0.93 -8.33
C ARG A 50 -14.70 -1.92 -7.19
N ARG A 51 -15.18 -3.14 -7.44
CA ARG A 51 -14.98 -4.27 -6.53
C ARG A 51 -13.51 -4.41 -6.13
N GLN A 52 -13.23 -4.48 -4.83
CA GLN A 52 -11.87 -4.63 -4.31
C GLN A 52 -11.86 -5.58 -3.11
N HIS A 53 -11.23 -6.74 -3.29
CA HIS A 53 -11.24 -7.84 -2.33
C HIS A 53 -10.70 -7.46 -0.95
N PHE A 54 -9.70 -6.57 -0.89
CA PHE A 54 -9.23 -6.04 0.38
C PHE A 54 -10.37 -5.42 1.20
N TRP A 55 -11.09 -4.45 0.64
CA TRP A 55 -12.14 -3.73 1.36
C TRP A 55 -13.33 -4.62 1.71
N GLU A 56 -13.71 -5.54 0.82
CA GLU A 56 -14.78 -6.51 1.09
C GLU A 56 -14.53 -7.27 2.38
N PHE A 57 -13.32 -7.79 2.54
CA PHE A 57 -12.95 -8.56 3.73
C PHE A 57 -12.62 -7.64 4.91
N TYR A 58 -11.87 -6.55 4.70
CA TYR A 58 -11.50 -5.61 5.76
C TYR A 58 -12.73 -5.04 6.49
N LEU A 59 -13.83 -4.84 5.78
CA LEU A 59 -15.11 -4.34 6.31
C LEU A 59 -16.04 -5.46 6.80
N GLU A 60 -15.50 -6.60 7.22
CA GLU A 60 -16.25 -7.75 7.77
C GLU A 60 -17.07 -8.51 6.70
N LYS A 61 -16.46 -8.82 5.54
CA LYS A 61 -17.06 -9.56 4.41
C LYS A 61 -18.32 -8.90 3.83
N VAL A 62 -18.25 -7.59 3.56
CA VAL A 62 -19.33 -6.91 2.83
C VAL A 62 -19.43 -7.43 1.39
N ASN A 63 -20.63 -7.82 0.99
CA ASN A 63 -20.91 -8.29 -0.38
C ASN A 63 -20.96 -7.16 -1.40
N ASN A 64 -21.19 -5.93 -0.95
CA ASN A 64 -21.31 -4.75 -1.81
C ASN A 64 -20.69 -3.53 -1.13
N LEU A 65 -19.58 -3.03 -1.68
CA LEU A 65 -18.90 -1.85 -1.15
C LEU A 65 -19.76 -0.57 -1.23
N SER A 66 -20.79 -0.54 -2.07
CA SER A 66 -21.69 0.63 -2.16
C SER A 66 -22.72 0.72 -1.03
N SER A 67 -22.85 -0.33 -0.20
CA SER A 67 -23.73 -0.32 0.98
C SER A 67 -23.03 0.15 2.26
N VAL A 68 -21.73 0.40 2.20
CA VAL A 68 -20.95 0.87 3.37
C VAL A 68 -21.36 2.31 3.67
N ASP A 69 -21.75 2.57 4.91
CA ASP A 69 -22.10 3.92 5.39
C ASP A 69 -20.93 4.58 6.13
N GLY A 70 -21.09 5.87 6.43
CA GLY A 70 -20.08 6.63 7.17
C GLY A 70 -19.77 6.05 8.55
N LYS A 71 -20.76 5.44 9.23
CA LYS A 71 -20.58 4.84 10.57
C LYS A 71 -19.65 3.62 10.48
N GLN A 72 -19.89 2.73 9.53
CA GLN A 72 -19.04 1.57 9.28
C GLN A 72 -17.65 2.01 8.81
N ALA A 73 -17.57 3.01 7.93
CA ALA A 73 -16.31 3.57 7.45
C ALA A 73 -15.46 4.16 8.58
N TRP A 74 -16.07 4.91 9.51
CA TRP A 74 -15.39 5.46 10.68
C TRP A 74 -14.86 4.35 11.60
N ARG A 75 -15.71 3.37 11.94
CA ARG A 75 -15.32 2.23 12.79
C ARG A 75 -14.14 1.44 12.22
N HIS A 76 -14.03 1.40 10.88
CA HIS A 76 -12.94 0.71 10.18
C HIS A 76 -11.80 1.65 9.75
N LEU A 77 -11.85 2.93 10.14
CA LEU A 77 -10.84 3.94 9.80
C LEU A 77 -10.53 3.96 8.29
N VAL A 78 -11.58 3.99 7.47
CA VAL A 78 -11.47 4.01 6.01
C VAL A 78 -10.95 5.38 5.56
N PRO A 79 -9.96 5.48 4.67
CA PRO A 79 -9.50 6.75 4.15
C PRO A 79 -10.42 7.25 3.02
N PHE A 80 -10.50 8.56 2.84
CA PHE A 80 -10.87 9.11 1.54
C PHE A 80 -9.70 8.96 0.57
N ARG A 81 -9.97 8.77 -0.72
CA ARG A 81 -8.95 8.70 -1.76
C ARG A 81 -8.99 9.96 -2.61
N MET A 82 -7.80 10.49 -2.90
CA MET A 82 -7.57 11.61 -3.79
C MET A 82 -6.80 11.14 -5.02
N PHE A 83 -7.41 11.27 -6.19
CA PHE A 83 -6.79 10.84 -7.45
C PHE A 83 -5.81 11.86 -8.01
N LYS A 84 -4.77 11.34 -8.69
CA LYS A 84 -3.88 12.10 -9.57
C LYS A 84 -3.23 13.31 -8.86
N LEU A 85 -2.38 13.04 -7.86
CA LEU A 85 -1.61 14.10 -7.20
C LEU A 85 -0.54 14.72 -8.11
N ILE A 86 -0.16 13.99 -9.17
CA ILE A 86 0.84 14.42 -10.17
C ILE A 86 0.29 14.20 -11.58
N LYS A 87 0.76 15.04 -12.49
CA LYS A 87 0.76 14.82 -13.93
C LYS A 87 2.19 14.51 -14.34
N THR A 88 2.36 13.54 -15.22
CA THR A 88 3.67 13.14 -15.75
C THR A 88 3.70 13.46 -17.24
N SER A 89 4.78 14.06 -17.74
CA SER A 89 5.07 14.00 -19.17
C SER A 89 5.35 12.54 -19.55
N SER A 90 5.17 12.19 -20.83
CA SER A 90 5.27 10.81 -21.31
C SER A 90 6.54 10.13 -20.76
N PRO A 91 6.41 9.07 -19.95
CA PRO A 91 7.57 8.47 -19.31
C PRO A 91 8.48 7.80 -20.34
N VAL A 92 9.79 7.82 -20.10
CA VAL A 92 10.80 7.20 -20.97
C VAL A 92 10.94 5.72 -20.60
N PRO A 93 10.98 4.79 -21.58
CA PRO A 93 11.20 3.37 -21.31
C PRO A 93 12.43 3.11 -20.42
N PRO A 94 12.38 2.11 -19.51
CA PRO A 94 11.30 1.14 -19.33
C PRO A 94 10.08 1.67 -18.57
N LEU A 95 10.13 2.89 -18.02
CA LEU A 95 8.98 3.46 -17.31
C LEU A 95 7.88 3.80 -18.30
N THR A 96 6.71 3.17 -18.14
CA THR A 96 5.54 3.39 -19.01
C THR A 96 4.37 4.04 -18.28
N ARG A 97 4.38 4.01 -16.94
CA ARG A 97 3.36 4.65 -16.12
C ARG A 97 3.93 5.08 -14.78
N LEU A 98 3.58 6.29 -14.37
CA LEU A 98 3.82 6.81 -13.03
C LEU A 98 2.55 7.53 -12.56
N THR A 99 2.05 7.16 -11.39
CA THR A 99 0.86 7.78 -10.78
C THR A 99 1.09 7.98 -9.29
N ALA A 100 0.55 9.06 -8.74
CA ALA A 100 0.50 9.33 -7.31
C ALA A 100 -0.94 9.53 -6.85
N GLU A 101 -1.29 8.91 -5.73
CA GLU A 101 -2.62 9.00 -5.11
C GLU A 101 -2.50 9.32 -3.63
N GLY A 102 -3.39 10.16 -3.13
CA GLY A 102 -3.46 10.53 -1.72
C GLY A 102 -4.55 9.75 -0.99
N TYR A 103 -4.33 9.46 0.28
CA TYR A 103 -5.27 8.79 1.16
C TYR A 103 -5.39 9.59 2.45
N LEU A 104 -6.60 10.07 2.75
CA LEU A 104 -6.89 10.96 3.88
C LEU A 104 -7.71 10.16 4.89
N TYR A 105 -7.03 9.68 5.91
CA TYR A 105 -7.61 8.95 7.04
C TYR A 105 -8.27 9.94 8.02
N PRO A 106 -9.19 9.46 8.87
CA PRO A 106 -9.66 10.23 10.03
C PRO A 106 -8.52 10.82 10.88
N HIS A 107 -7.39 10.11 10.97
CA HIS A 107 -6.28 10.41 11.87
C HIS A 107 -4.99 10.82 11.17
N GLY A 108 -4.97 10.95 9.84
CA GLY A 108 -3.72 11.26 9.14
C GLY A 108 -3.81 11.19 7.62
N VAL A 109 -2.66 11.28 6.97
CA VAL A 109 -2.54 11.23 5.51
C VAL A 109 -1.51 10.21 5.07
N ALA A 110 -1.70 9.66 3.88
CA ALA A 110 -0.74 8.76 3.26
C ALA A 110 -0.73 8.96 1.75
N VAL A 111 0.36 8.54 1.10
CA VAL A 111 0.53 8.60 -0.35
C VAL A 111 0.90 7.24 -0.89
N VAL A 112 0.38 6.90 -2.06
CA VAL A 112 0.82 5.76 -2.86
C VAL A 112 1.39 6.28 -4.16
N ILE A 113 2.67 6.00 -4.39
CA ILE A 113 3.31 6.13 -5.69
C ILE A 113 3.29 4.77 -6.37
N ARG A 114 2.85 4.73 -7.62
CA ARG A 114 2.82 3.51 -8.43
C ARG A 114 3.54 3.76 -9.74
N THR A 115 4.53 2.92 -10.02
CA THR A 115 5.24 2.85 -11.28
C THR A 115 4.89 1.57 -12.04
N THR A 116 5.04 1.58 -13.35
CA THR A 116 4.98 0.38 -14.18
C THR A 116 6.15 0.43 -15.15
N LEU A 117 6.98 -0.61 -15.10
CA LEU A 117 8.07 -0.83 -16.02
C LEU A 117 7.61 -1.85 -17.06
N THR A 118 7.80 -1.57 -18.35
CA THR A 118 7.39 -2.46 -19.43
C THR A 118 8.31 -2.31 -20.63
N GLY A 119 8.65 -3.43 -21.24
CA GLY A 119 9.44 -3.53 -22.45
C GLY A 119 10.04 -4.93 -22.57
N ASN A 120 10.88 -5.12 -23.58
CA ASN A 120 11.61 -6.37 -23.80
C ASN A 120 12.96 -6.26 -23.09
N PHE A 121 12.98 -6.60 -21.80
CA PHE A 121 14.16 -6.51 -20.94
C PHE A 121 14.41 -7.85 -20.25
N LEU A 122 15.68 -8.17 -20.05
CA LEU A 122 16.09 -9.24 -19.15
C LEU A 122 15.71 -8.88 -17.70
N LEU A 123 15.61 -9.89 -16.84
CA LEU A 123 15.27 -9.69 -15.43
C LEU A 123 16.26 -8.71 -14.76
N LYS A 124 17.56 -8.90 -14.98
CA LYS A 124 18.58 -7.99 -14.44
C LYS A 124 18.39 -6.53 -14.87
N GLU A 125 18.06 -6.29 -16.14
CA GLU A 125 17.92 -4.93 -16.70
C GLU A 125 16.72 -4.20 -16.10
N ILE A 126 15.59 -4.89 -15.91
CA ILE A 126 14.40 -4.28 -15.31
C ILE A 126 14.57 -4.06 -13.79
N VAL A 127 15.34 -4.92 -13.12
CA VAL A 127 15.71 -4.74 -11.70
C VAL A 127 16.66 -3.57 -11.54
N ASP A 128 17.70 -3.46 -12.37
CA ASP A 128 18.61 -2.31 -12.41
C ASP A 128 17.84 -1.01 -12.61
N ALA A 129 16.95 -0.97 -13.61
CA ALA A 129 16.13 0.21 -13.88
C ALA A 129 15.20 0.56 -12.70
N ALA A 130 14.61 -0.44 -12.03
CA ALA A 130 13.77 -0.21 -10.86
C ALA A 130 14.57 0.38 -9.69
N ILE A 131 15.77 -0.13 -9.43
CA ILE A 131 16.64 0.34 -8.36
C ILE A 131 17.17 1.74 -8.65
N LEU A 132 17.57 2.02 -9.89
CA LEU A 132 17.97 3.36 -10.34
C LEU A 132 16.83 4.37 -10.16
N LEU A 133 15.61 4.05 -10.61
CA LEU A 133 14.45 4.94 -10.40
C LEU A 133 14.14 5.18 -8.92
N PHE A 134 14.37 4.19 -8.07
CA PHE A 134 14.12 4.29 -6.64
C PHE A 134 15.18 5.13 -5.90
N ASN A 135 16.46 4.93 -6.21
CA ASN A 135 17.60 5.49 -5.46
C ASN A 135 18.39 6.59 -6.17
N ALA A 136 18.59 6.50 -7.49
CA ALA A 136 19.61 7.28 -8.20
C ALA A 136 19.11 8.68 -8.56
N GLY A 137 19.70 9.70 -7.93
CA GLY A 137 19.50 11.10 -8.27
C GLY A 137 20.25 11.50 -9.55
N GLU A 138 19.71 12.54 -10.20
CA GLU A 138 20.21 13.28 -11.38
C GLU A 138 20.14 12.61 -12.75
N THR A 139 20.48 11.32 -12.93
CA THR A 139 20.59 10.71 -14.28
C THR A 139 19.32 10.03 -14.81
N GLN A 140 18.37 9.63 -13.95
CA GLN A 140 17.07 9.04 -14.34
C GLN A 140 15.95 9.50 -13.40
N ASN A 141 15.65 10.79 -13.45
CA ASN A 141 14.59 11.38 -12.65
C ASN A 141 13.24 11.37 -13.39
N CYS A 142 12.15 11.25 -12.62
CA CYS A 142 10.80 11.34 -13.18
C CYS A 142 10.38 12.81 -13.35
N PRO A 143 10.12 13.30 -14.58
CA PRO A 143 9.56 14.63 -14.76
C PRO A 143 8.12 14.66 -14.24
N VAL A 144 7.90 15.40 -13.16
CA VAL A 144 6.59 15.53 -12.52
C VAL A 144 6.11 16.98 -12.53
N GLN A 145 4.84 17.16 -12.86
CA GLN A 145 4.12 18.41 -12.64
C GLN A 145 3.07 18.16 -11.55
N TRP A 146 3.20 18.89 -10.45
CA TRP A 146 2.26 18.78 -9.35
C TRP A 146 0.87 19.25 -9.74
N SER A 147 -0.12 18.45 -9.35
CA SER A 147 -1.53 18.73 -9.58
C SER A 147 -2.14 19.59 -8.48
N ILE A 148 -1.45 19.65 -7.33
CA ILE A 148 -1.94 20.29 -6.13
C ILE A 148 -0.86 21.20 -5.56
N GLY A 149 -1.27 22.41 -5.19
CA GLY A 149 -0.37 23.53 -4.93
C GLY A 149 0.11 24.19 -6.24
N GLN A 150 1.16 25.02 -6.13
CA GLN A 150 1.73 25.69 -7.30
C GLN A 150 2.37 24.66 -8.25
N PRO A 151 2.09 24.72 -9.57
CA PRO A 151 2.69 23.84 -10.56
C PRO A 151 4.20 24.08 -10.61
N ILE A 152 4.98 23.08 -10.22
CA ILE A 152 6.44 23.10 -10.28
C ILE A 152 6.86 21.86 -11.04
N GLN A 153 7.69 22.04 -12.08
CA GLN A 153 8.34 20.93 -12.76
C GLN A 153 9.58 20.53 -11.96
N GLN A 154 9.66 19.25 -11.60
CA GLN A 154 10.78 18.71 -10.87
C GLN A 154 11.15 17.34 -11.43
N SER A 155 12.42 17.01 -11.25
CA SER A 155 12.99 15.71 -11.56
C SER A 155 13.34 15.06 -10.23
N LEU A 156 12.63 13.99 -9.87
CA LEU A 156 12.76 13.32 -8.57
C LEU A 156 12.97 11.82 -8.73
N THR A 157 13.72 11.23 -7.80
CA THR A 157 13.68 9.78 -7.52
C THR A 157 12.32 9.40 -6.97
N LEU A 158 11.95 8.10 -7.00
CA LEU A 158 10.67 7.65 -6.43
C LEU A 158 10.60 7.92 -4.92
N ARG A 159 11.72 7.82 -4.20
CA ARG A 159 11.80 8.19 -2.77
C ARG A 159 11.54 9.68 -2.56
N GLY A 160 12.19 10.54 -3.35
CA GLY A 160 11.99 12.00 -3.30
C GLY A 160 10.55 12.39 -3.66
N LEU A 161 9.98 11.75 -4.68
CA LEU A 161 8.60 11.96 -5.09
C LEU A 161 7.60 11.59 -4.00
N ALA A 162 7.79 10.44 -3.34
CA ALA A 162 6.93 10.01 -2.24
C ALA A 162 6.98 11.00 -1.06
N ALA A 163 8.18 11.43 -0.67
CA ALA A 163 8.38 12.39 0.40
C ALA A 163 7.71 13.74 0.11
N GLN A 164 7.93 14.30 -1.09
CA GLN A 164 7.33 15.57 -1.47
C GLN A 164 5.81 15.48 -1.66
N ALA A 165 5.29 14.36 -2.18
CA ALA A 165 3.86 14.16 -2.30
C ALA A 165 3.18 14.14 -0.93
N LEU A 166 3.80 13.46 0.04
CA LEU A 166 3.30 13.42 1.41
C LEU A 166 3.34 14.80 2.07
N GLU A 167 4.44 15.54 1.92
CA GLU A 167 4.60 16.90 2.42
C GLU A 167 3.51 17.84 1.86
N ARG A 168 3.34 17.86 0.54
CA ARG A 168 2.30 18.66 -0.11
C ARG A 168 0.91 18.29 0.36
N LEU A 169 0.58 16.99 0.39
CA LEU A 169 -0.72 16.51 0.86
C LEU A 169 -0.98 16.93 2.32
N THR A 170 0.05 16.86 3.16
CA THR A 170 -0.03 17.28 4.56
C THR A 170 -0.32 18.78 4.68
N ALA A 171 0.41 19.62 3.93
CA ALA A 171 0.20 21.08 3.92
C ALA A 171 -1.23 21.46 3.49
N ILE A 172 -1.80 20.76 2.51
CA ILE A 172 -3.19 20.98 2.08
C ILE A 172 -4.19 20.63 3.19
N VAL A 173 -3.90 19.56 3.93
CA VAL A 173 -4.83 19.02 4.93
C VAL A 173 -4.79 19.82 6.23
N LEU A 174 -3.60 20.17 6.70
CA LEU A 174 -3.35 20.90 7.95
C LEU A 174 -3.36 22.43 7.78
N GLY A 175 -3.32 22.94 6.55
CA GLY A 175 -3.10 24.35 6.26
C GLY A 175 -1.63 24.72 6.42
N ASN A 176 -1.26 25.98 6.14
CA ASN A 176 0.11 26.51 6.27
C ASN A 176 0.63 26.56 7.72
N ALA A 177 0.04 25.82 8.66
CA ALA A 177 0.63 25.59 9.97
C ALA A 177 2.00 24.96 9.78
N GLN A 178 3.02 25.44 10.49
CA GLN A 178 4.34 24.81 10.46
C GLN A 178 4.22 23.41 11.05
N VAL A 179 4.11 22.43 10.16
CA VAL A 179 4.20 21.03 10.52
C VAL A 179 5.68 20.81 10.85
N GLU A 180 6.00 20.56 12.12
CA GLU A 180 7.34 20.07 12.50
C GLU A 180 7.73 18.95 11.53
N ALA A 181 8.97 18.97 11.06
CA ALA A 181 9.46 18.04 10.05
C ALA A 181 9.12 16.60 10.45
N ILE A 182 8.07 16.06 9.82
CA ILE A 182 7.61 14.69 10.06
C ILE A 182 8.81 13.78 9.84
N GLN A 183 9.18 12.96 10.83
CA GLN A 183 10.23 11.97 10.65
C GLN A 183 9.85 11.08 9.46
N ARG A 184 10.56 11.27 8.35
CA ARG A 184 10.31 10.57 7.09
C ARG A 184 10.93 9.19 7.21
N GLY A 185 10.12 8.18 7.53
CA GLY A 185 10.53 6.78 7.39
C GLY A 185 10.59 6.36 5.92
N ASP A 186 11.40 5.36 5.60
CA ASP A 186 11.41 4.76 4.27
C ASP A 186 10.02 4.21 3.89
N PRO A 187 9.62 4.40 2.61
CA PRO A 187 8.31 3.95 2.15
C PRO A 187 8.21 2.42 2.26
N PHE A 188 7.00 1.93 2.54
CA PHE A 188 6.71 0.51 2.37
C PHE A 188 6.62 0.22 0.87
N THR A 189 7.46 -0.68 0.36
CA THR A 189 7.52 -0.96 -1.08
C THR A 189 6.99 -2.35 -1.43
N ILE A 190 6.38 -2.45 -2.61
CA ILE A 190 5.89 -3.71 -3.18
C ILE A 190 6.31 -3.75 -4.64
N ALA A 191 7.19 -4.67 -4.99
CA ALA A 191 7.47 -5.00 -6.38
C ALA A 191 6.65 -6.23 -6.81
N THR A 192 6.21 -6.27 -8.06
CA THR A 192 5.44 -7.41 -8.59
C THR A 192 5.79 -7.60 -10.05
N VAL A 193 6.28 -8.79 -10.39
CA VAL A 193 6.43 -9.20 -11.78
C VAL A 193 5.05 -9.54 -12.31
N ILE A 194 4.54 -8.75 -13.26
CA ILE A 194 3.17 -8.89 -13.78
C ILE A 194 3.09 -9.61 -15.12
N ARG A 195 4.19 -9.64 -15.88
CA ARG A 195 4.32 -10.32 -17.17
C ARG A 195 5.77 -10.70 -17.42
N GLY A 196 6.02 -11.89 -17.96
CA GLY A 196 7.36 -12.35 -18.34
C GLY A 196 7.33 -13.70 -19.09
N THR A 197 8.46 -14.07 -19.70
CA THR A 197 8.67 -15.33 -20.43
C THR A 197 9.88 -16.08 -19.86
N GLY A 198 10.16 -17.29 -20.37
CA GLY A 198 11.37 -18.04 -20.02
C GLY A 198 11.36 -18.70 -18.64
N VAL A 199 10.20 -18.82 -17.99
CA VAL A 199 10.09 -19.48 -16.67
C VAL A 199 9.57 -20.91 -16.79
N ASP A 200 10.29 -21.86 -16.19
CA ASP A 200 9.82 -23.22 -15.99
C ASP A 200 8.76 -23.26 -14.86
N LEU A 201 7.52 -23.59 -15.22
CA LEU A 201 6.40 -23.64 -14.27
C LEU A 201 6.33 -24.95 -13.47
N GLY A 202 7.11 -25.97 -13.85
CA GLY A 202 7.19 -27.25 -13.17
C GLY A 202 8.18 -27.26 -12.02
N LYS A 203 9.13 -26.31 -11.99
CA LYS A 203 10.24 -26.28 -11.04
C LYS A 203 10.09 -25.24 -9.95
N GLY A 204 10.47 -25.62 -8.73
CA GLY A 204 10.72 -24.69 -7.64
C GLY A 204 11.93 -23.81 -7.91
N LEU A 205 12.05 -22.65 -7.23
CA LEU A 205 13.25 -21.81 -7.36
C LEU A 205 14.54 -22.59 -7.02
N MET A 206 14.48 -23.46 -6.01
CA MET A 206 15.60 -24.31 -5.57
C MET A 206 15.90 -25.50 -6.51
N GLU A 207 15.06 -25.71 -7.53
CA GLU A 207 15.20 -26.80 -8.52
C GLU A 207 15.71 -26.28 -9.87
N LEU A 208 15.88 -24.96 -10.00
CA LEU A 208 16.45 -24.34 -11.19
C LEU A 208 17.96 -24.56 -11.27
N GLU A 209 18.53 -24.34 -12.45
CA GLU A 209 19.98 -24.30 -12.64
C GLU A 209 20.62 -23.26 -11.71
N SER A 210 21.80 -23.56 -11.15
CA SER A 210 22.42 -22.77 -10.09
C SER A 210 22.56 -21.28 -10.45
N GLU A 211 22.93 -20.96 -11.69
CA GLU A 211 23.07 -19.56 -12.13
C GLU A 211 21.73 -18.83 -12.16
N LEU A 212 20.70 -19.42 -12.80
CA LEU A 212 19.36 -18.84 -12.88
C LEU A 212 18.69 -18.73 -11.50
N GLN A 213 18.89 -19.74 -10.64
CA GLN A 213 18.44 -19.72 -9.25
C GLN A 213 19.05 -18.52 -8.51
N GLN A 214 20.36 -18.32 -8.63
CA GLN A 214 21.07 -17.21 -7.98
C GLN A 214 20.62 -15.85 -8.52
N GLU A 215 20.46 -15.72 -9.85
CA GLU A 215 19.98 -14.48 -10.48
C GLU A 215 18.59 -14.09 -9.96
N ILE A 216 17.63 -15.02 -9.99
CA ILE A 216 16.27 -14.74 -9.50
C ILE A 216 16.31 -14.42 -8.01
N HIS A 217 17.04 -15.18 -7.19
CA HIS A 217 17.09 -14.94 -5.75
C HIS A 217 17.70 -13.57 -5.41
N ARG A 218 18.79 -13.18 -6.08
CA ARG A 218 19.38 -11.85 -5.97
C ARG A 218 18.45 -10.76 -6.46
N ALA A 219 17.69 -10.98 -7.54
CA ALA A 219 16.70 -10.01 -8.01
C ALA A 219 15.57 -9.79 -6.99
N LEU A 220 15.11 -10.85 -6.30
CA LEU A 220 14.14 -10.73 -5.22
C LEU A 220 14.72 -9.96 -4.02
N GLU A 221 15.96 -10.24 -3.64
CA GLU A 221 16.68 -9.49 -2.60
C GLU A 221 16.79 -8.01 -3.00
N GLY A 222 17.33 -7.72 -4.19
CA GLY A 222 17.56 -6.37 -4.71
C GLY A 222 16.29 -5.52 -4.78
N LEU A 223 15.17 -6.08 -5.25
CA LEU A 223 13.87 -5.39 -5.25
C LEU A 223 13.28 -5.22 -3.84
N CYS A 224 13.79 -5.96 -2.85
CA CYS A 224 13.34 -5.89 -1.47
C CYS A 224 14.23 -5.01 -0.59
N THR A 225 15.53 -4.92 -0.87
CA THR A 225 16.49 -4.07 -0.16
C THR A 225 16.72 -2.73 -0.85
N TRP A 226 16.40 -2.67 -2.16
CA TRP A 226 16.78 -1.58 -3.06
C TRP A 226 18.29 -1.34 -3.04
N ASP A 227 19.08 -2.41 -3.00
CA ASP A 227 20.54 -2.34 -3.02
C ASP A 227 21.04 -2.12 -4.46
N THR A 228 21.87 -1.11 -4.68
CA THR A 228 22.49 -0.84 -5.99
C THR A 228 23.46 -1.93 -6.43
N ASP A 229 24.00 -2.72 -5.49
CA ASP A 229 24.91 -3.85 -5.76
C ASP A 229 24.21 -5.22 -5.67
N TRP A 230 22.90 -5.26 -5.92
CA TRP A 230 22.08 -6.46 -5.76
C TRP A 230 22.63 -7.69 -6.51
N GLN A 231 23.29 -7.48 -7.65
CA GLN A 231 23.83 -8.55 -8.50
C GLN A 231 24.97 -9.33 -7.83
N HIS A 232 25.64 -8.75 -6.84
CA HIS A 232 26.71 -9.40 -6.07
C HIS A 232 26.31 -9.69 -4.62
N SER A 233 25.12 -9.25 -4.20
CA SER A 233 24.63 -9.45 -2.84
C SER A 233 24.44 -10.94 -2.50
N SER A 234 24.66 -11.28 -1.23
CA SER A 234 24.32 -12.59 -0.69
C SER A 234 22.87 -12.55 -0.20
N PRO A 235 21.91 -13.14 -0.92
CA PRO A 235 20.50 -13.00 -0.59
C PRO A 235 20.17 -13.69 0.73
N THR A 236 19.20 -13.13 1.45
CA THR A 236 18.68 -13.74 2.68
C THR A 236 18.12 -15.14 2.36
N SER A 237 18.35 -16.12 3.22
CA SER A 237 17.85 -17.48 2.97
C SER A 237 16.32 -17.52 2.81
N LEU A 238 15.84 -18.33 1.86
CA LEU A 238 14.41 -18.37 1.50
C LEU A 238 13.50 -18.77 2.66
N ASP A 239 13.97 -19.59 3.61
CA ASP A 239 13.21 -19.95 4.82
C ASP A 239 12.87 -18.74 5.70
N LYS A 240 13.70 -17.69 5.67
CA LYS A 240 13.50 -16.45 6.42
C LYS A 240 12.78 -15.38 5.60
N ALA A 241 13.04 -15.32 4.31
CA ALA A 241 12.54 -14.26 3.44
C ALA A 241 11.22 -14.61 2.74
N ALA A 242 10.92 -15.89 2.49
CA ALA A 242 9.66 -16.30 1.89
C ALA A 242 8.55 -16.27 2.95
N LEU A 243 7.65 -15.31 2.83
CA LEU A 243 6.50 -15.21 3.73
C LEU A 243 5.54 -16.36 3.41
N GLN A 244 5.26 -17.22 4.40
CA GLN A 244 4.47 -18.43 4.20
C GLN A 244 3.15 -18.11 3.48
N PHE A 245 2.79 -18.87 2.46
CA PHE A 245 1.54 -18.69 1.73
C PHE A 245 0.68 -19.95 1.84
N MET A 246 -0.29 -19.96 2.76
CA MET A 246 -1.05 -21.18 3.12
C MET A 246 -1.89 -21.79 1.99
N ARG A 247 -2.34 -21.00 1.01
CA ARG A 247 -3.25 -21.50 -0.05
C ARG A 247 -2.53 -22.02 -1.30
N TRP A 248 -1.25 -21.72 -1.47
CA TRP A 248 -0.48 -22.06 -2.69
C TRP A 248 0.79 -22.85 -2.40
N LYS A 249 0.83 -23.57 -1.26
CA LYS A 249 1.83 -24.59 -0.94
C LYS A 249 2.04 -25.65 -2.05
N HIS A 250 1.24 -25.63 -3.12
CA HIS A 250 1.22 -26.62 -4.18
C HIS A 250 1.67 -26.09 -5.56
N ARG A 251 2.11 -24.84 -5.69
CA ARG A 251 2.63 -24.32 -6.97
C ARG A 251 4.14 -24.09 -6.89
N PRO A 252 4.94 -24.88 -7.62
CA PRO A 252 6.39 -24.68 -7.71
C PRO A 252 6.73 -23.24 -8.09
N GLY A 253 7.76 -22.69 -7.45
CA GLY A 253 8.33 -21.38 -7.79
C GLY A 253 7.54 -20.15 -7.30
N TYR A 254 6.41 -20.31 -6.63
CA TYR A 254 5.65 -19.16 -6.09
C TYR A 254 6.27 -18.64 -4.80
N ILE A 255 6.68 -17.37 -4.80
CA ILE A 255 7.36 -16.73 -3.67
C ILE A 255 6.75 -15.35 -3.41
N LEU A 256 6.30 -15.14 -2.17
CA LEU A 256 6.10 -13.81 -1.61
C LEU A 256 7.32 -13.48 -0.76
N TYR A 257 8.30 -12.82 -1.36
CA TYR A 257 9.55 -12.44 -0.70
C TYR A 257 9.30 -11.21 0.19
N GLY A 258 9.85 -11.17 1.40
CA GLY A 258 9.63 -10.06 2.31
C GLY A 258 10.70 -9.87 3.36
N LEU A 259 11.39 -8.73 3.27
CA LEU A 259 12.35 -8.24 4.25
C LEU A 259 11.85 -6.92 4.83
N GLY A 260 11.79 -6.82 6.15
CA GLY A 260 11.30 -5.63 6.86
C GLY A 260 9.99 -5.08 6.28
N ARG A 261 10.05 -3.87 5.70
CA ARG A 261 8.93 -3.10 5.13
C ARG A 261 8.71 -3.31 3.63
N ASN A 262 9.42 -4.24 3.01
CA ASN A 262 9.43 -4.39 1.55
C ASN A 262 8.93 -5.78 1.15
N ARG A 263 8.28 -5.87 0.00
CA ARG A 263 7.71 -7.11 -0.52
C ARG A 263 8.01 -7.26 -2.00
N VAL A 264 8.31 -8.48 -2.42
CA VAL A 264 8.42 -8.83 -3.84
C VAL A 264 7.50 -10.01 -4.13
N VAL A 265 6.67 -9.84 -5.15
CA VAL A 265 5.70 -10.84 -5.58
C VAL A 265 6.21 -11.54 -6.83
N TRP A 266 6.60 -12.80 -6.66
CA TRP A 266 7.10 -13.66 -7.72
C TRP A 266 6.22 -14.90 -7.87
N PHE A 267 5.21 -14.81 -8.74
CA PHE A 267 4.22 -15.86 -8.96
C PHE A 267 4.19 -16.26 -10.45
N PRO A 268 5.16 -17.06 -10.91
CA PRO A 268 5.40 -17.29 -12.33
C PRO A 268 4.21 -17.87 -13.10
N GLY A 269 3.45 -18.77 -12.47
CA GLY A 269 2.24 -19.33 -13.08
C GLY A 269 1.11 -18.32 -13.33
N TYR A 270 1.23 -17.07 -12.87
CA TYR A 270 0.29 -15.98 -13.16
C TYR A 270 0.85 -14.88 -14.07
N PHE A 271 2.17 -14.74 -14.22
CA PHE A 271 2.76 -13.75 -15.12
C PHE A 271 3.31 -14.35 -16.43
N ALA A 272 3.47 -15.67 -16.53
CA ALA A 272 3.94 -16.32 -17.74
C ALA A 272 2.99 -16.04 -18.93
N GLU A 273 3.52 -15.50 -20.03
CA GLU A 273 2.74 -15.02 -21.18
C GLU A 273 1.80 -16.06 -21.82
N SER A 274 2.08 -17.35 -21.64
CA SER A 274 1.26 -18.45 -22.15
C SER A 274 -0.12 -18.58 -21.47
N ARG A 275 -0.44 -17.75 -20.46
CA ARG A 275 -1.73 -17.80 -19.74
C ARG A 275 -2.48 -16.47 -19.80
N ARG A 276 -3.79 -16.51 -20.14
CA ARG A 276 -4.75 -15.39 -20.14
C ARG A 276 -4.99 -14.71 -18.76
N GLU A 277 -4.23 -15.04 -17.72
CA GLU A 277 -4.50 -14.67 -16.33
C GLU A 277 -3.86 -13.35 -15.86
N LEU A 278 -3.40 -12.50 -16.79
CA LEU A 278 -2.69 -11.23 -16.53
C LEU A 278 -3.37 -10.32 -15.47
N HIS A 279 -4.71 -10.35 -15.38
CA HIS A 279 -5.47 -9.52 -14.44
C HIS A 279 -5.28 -9.93 -12.96
N LYS A 280 -4.89 -11.17 -12.66
CA LYS A 280 -4.81 -11.68 -11.28
C LYS A 280 -3.71 -10.99 -10.47
N LEU A 281 -2.53 -10.77 -11.05
CA LEU A 281 -1.41 -10.15 -10.33
C LEU A 281 -1.58 -8.66 -10.14
N SER A 282 -2.16 -7.95 -11.12
CA SER A 282 -2.51 -6.54 -10.93
C SER A 282 -3.54 -6.37 -9.81
N CYS A 283 -4.53 -7.28 -9.71
CA CYS A 283 -5.46 -7.31 -8.59
C CYS A 283 -4.79 -7.64 -7.25
N TYR A 284 -3.93 -8.67 -7.23
CA TYR A 284 -3.19 -9.06 -6.02
C TYR A 284 -2.31 -7.90 -5.52
N HIS A 285 -1.53 -7.29 -6.41
CA HIS A 285 -0.71 -6.12 -6.12
C HIS A 285 -1.58 -4.99 -5.53
N ALA A 286 -2.70 -4.64 -6.19
CA ALA A 286 -3.57 -3.58 -5.68
C ALA A 286 -4.15 -3.88 -4.29
N ASN A 287 -4.56 -5.12 -4.01
CA ASN A 287 -5.03 -5.52 -2.68
C ASN A 287 -3.90 -5.46 -1.64
N LEU A 288 -2.70 -5.93 -2.00
CA LEU A 288 -1.55 -5.93 -1.11
C LEU A 288 -1.08 -4.51 -0.79
N THR A 289 -1.08 -3.59 -1.77
CA THR A 289 -0.76 -2.18 -1.57
C THR A 289 -1.71 -1.53 -0.56
N ILE A 290 -3.03 -1.70 -0.73
CA ILE A 290 -3.99 -1.11 0.20
C ILE A 290 -3.90 -1.78 1.58
N ALA A 291 -3.68 -3.09 1.64
CA ALA A 291 -3.48 -3.78 2.91
C ALA A 291 -2.26 -3.25 3.66
N ALA A 292 -1.13 -3.04 2.97
CA ALA A 292 0.07 -2.48 3.57
C ALA A 292 -0.12 -1.03 4.01
N LEU A 293 -0.79 -0.22 3.18
CA LEU A 293 -1.14 1.17 3.47
C LEU A 293 -2.02 1.28 4.72
N GLN A 294 -3.10 0.49 4.79
CA GLN A 294 -4.01 0.46 5.92
C GLN A 294 -3.28 0.01 7.18
N THR A 295 -2.49 -1.07 7.10
CA THR A 295 -1.71 -1.57 8.23
C THR A 295 -0.75 -0.51 8.76
N ASN A 296 -0.01 0.17 7.87
CA ASN A 296 0.91 1.23 8.29
C ASN A 296 0.18 2.40 8.94
N SER A 297 -0.95 2.83 8.37
CA SER A 297 -1.79 3.90 8.93
C SER A 297 -2.27 3.59 10.35
N LEU A 298 -2.68 2.34 10.60
CA LEU A 298 -3.10 1.89 11.93
C LEU A 298 -1.95 1.82 12.93
N LEU A 299 -0.77 1.34 12.49
CA LEU A 299 0.43 1.27 13.34
C LEU A 299 0.92 2.66 13.75
N GLU A 300 0.92 3.62 12.83
CA GLU A 300 1.27 5.02 13.13
C GLU A 300 0.26 5.68 14.08
N LEU A 301 -1.03 5.35 13.97
CA LEU A 301 -2.03 5.82 14.94
C LEU A 301 -1.77 5.26 16.35
N VAL A 302 -1.36 3.99 16.47
CA VAL A 302 -0.98 3.42 17.77
C VAL A 302 0.23 4.15 18.35
N ARG A 303 1.26 4.43 17.54
CA ARG A 303 2.43 5.21 17.96
C ARG A 303 2.04 6.60 18.46
N LEU A 304 1.23 7.32 17.67
CA LEU A 304 0.75 8.66 18.02
C LEU A 304 -0.06 8.64 19.32
N ALA A 305 -0.98 7.69 19.47
CA ALA A 305 -1.78 7.55 20.68
C ALA A 305 -0.89 7.27 21.90
N GLN A 306 0.11 6.38 21.80
CA GLN A 306 1.04 6.13 22.90
C GLN A 306 1.85 7.39 23.26
N GLN A 307 2.37 8.12 22.28
CA GLN A 307 3.10 9.38 22.52
C GLN A 307 2.23 10.43 23.23
N LEU A 308 1.00 10.63 22.76
CA LEU A 308 0.05 11.57 23.37
C LEU A 308 -0.33 11.16 24.80
N ARG A 309 -0.56 9.85 25.02
CA ARG A 309 -0.85 9.31 26.35
C ARG A 309 0.34 9.53 27.30
N SER A 310 1.55 9.21 26.88
CA SER A 310 2.76 9.40 27.69
C SER A 310 2.98 10.88 28.03
N ARG A 311 2.68 11.79 27.10
CA ARG A 311 2.81 13.24 27.32
C ARG A 311 1.73 13.83 28.22
N ASN A 312 0.48 13.41 28.06
CA ASN A 312 -0.69 14.06 28.67
C ASN A 312 -1.31 13.25 29.82
N GLY A 313 -0.81 12.05 30.10
CA GLY A 313 -1.38 11.08 31.05
C GLY A 313 -2.64 10.37 30.55
N GLN A 314 -3.41 11.01 29.66
CA GLN A 314 -4.66 10.49 29.10
C GLN A 314 -4.86 10.90 27.64
N LEU A 315 -5.70 10.15 26.93
CA LEU A 315 -6.14 10.50 25.57
C LEU A 315 -7.42 11.34 25.61
N SER A 316 -7.57 12.23 24.62
CA SER A 316 -8.86 12.90 24.38
C SER A 316 -9.93 11.88 23.98
N ALA A 317 -11.20 12.23 24.10
CA ALA A 317 -12.31 11.35 23.71
C ALA A 317 -12.20 10.89 22.24
N SER A 318 -11.91 11.81 21.33
CA SER A 318 -11.75 11.51 19.90
C SER A 318 -10.55 10.59 19.63
N MET A 319 -9.42 10.83 20.29
CA MET A 319 -8.23 9.97 20.13
C MET A 319 -8.44 8.59 20.75
N ASN A 320 -9.18 8.49 21.87
CA ASN A 320 -9.58 7.21 22.46
C ASN A 320 -10.39 6.35 21.48
N ASP A 321 -11.38 6.92 20.79
CA ASP A 321 -12.21 6.17 19.84
C ASP A 321 -11.37 5.70 18.63
N LEU A 322 -10.52 6.57 18.08
CA LEU A 322 -9.59 6.23 16.99
C LEU A 322 -8.64 5.10 17.40
N ALA A 323 -7.98 5.24 18.56
CA ALA A 323 -7.04 4.24 19.09
C ALA A 323 -7.72 2.89 19.37
N LYS A 324 -8.96 2.92 19.88
CA LYS A 324 -9.77 1.72 20.10
C LYS A 324 -10.09 1.00 18.81
N ASN A 325 -10.55 1.72 17.79
CA ASN A 325 -10.81 1.15 16.48
C ASN A 325 -9.52 0.55 15.88
N ALA A 326 -8.40 1.29 15.93
CA ALA A 326 -7.13 0.84 15.37
C ALA A 326 -6.60 -0.44 16.01
N THR A 327 -6.58 -0.51 17.35
CA THR A 327 -6.08 -1.68 18.07
C THR A 327 -6.96 -2.92 17.86
N LEU A 328 -8.29 -2.77 17.74
CA LEU A 328 -9.20 -3.86 17.40
C LEU A 328 -8.94 -4.37 15.97
N LEU A 329 -8.78 -3.46 15.01
CA LEU A 329 -8.49 -3.80 13.61
C LEU A 329 -7.14 -4.51 13.46
N LEU A 330 -6.08 -3.97 14.06
CA LEU A 330 -4.76 -4.60 14.09
C LEU A 330 -4.82 -6.00 14.69
N GLY A 331 -5.57 -6.18 15.78
CA GLY A 331 -5.72 -7.50 16.39
C GLY A 331 -6.41 -8.52 15.49
N ARG A 332 -7.43 -8.08 14.74
CA ARG A 332 -8.11 -8.95 13.76
C ARG A 332 -7.22 -9.27 12.56
N MET A 333 -6.50 -8.28 12.04
CA MET A 333 -5.58 -8.42 10.90
C MET A 333 -4.35 -9.28 11.23
N TYR A 334 -3.88 -9.21 12.47
CA TYR A 334 -2.77 -10.00 12.97
C TYR A 334 -3.19 -11.44 13.30
N GLY A 335 -4.37 -11.59 13.93
CA GLY A 335 -4.93 -12.88 14.32
C GLY A 335 -5.53 -13.68 13.16
N LYS A 336 -5.96 -14.91 13.45
CA LYS A 336 -6.58 -15.83 12.48
C LYS A 336 -8.11 -15.74 12.51
N THR A 337 -8.68 -14.57 12.21
CA THR A 337 -10.15 -14.44 12.03
C THR A 337 -10.50 -14.63 10.56
N ASP A 338 -11.56 -15.38 10.27
CA ASP A 338 -11.98 -15.65 8.88
C ASP A 338 -12.76 -14.47 8.29
N THR A 339 -13.20 -13.51 9.11
CA THR A 339 -14.06 -12.37 8.75
C THR A 339 -13.30 -11.15 8.24
N ILE A 340 -11.97 -11.12 8.28
CA ILE A 340 -11.14 -9.99 7.82
C ILE A 340 -10.19 -10.36 6.68
N TYR A 341 -9.61 -9.36 6.02
CA TYR A 341 -8.61 -9.60 4.97
C TYR A 341 -7.36 -10.22 5.57
N ARG A 342 -7.00 -11.42 5.09
CA ARG A 342 -5.85 -12.18 5.56
C ARG A 342 -4.74 -12.18 4.51
N SER A 343 -3.57 -11.71 4.92
CA SER A 343 -2.33 -11.85 4.17
C SER A 343 -1.17 -12.03 5.13
N TRP A 344 -0.27 -12.96 4.84
CA TRP A 344 0.96 -13.12 5.62
C TRP A 344 1.86 -11.90 5.55
N SER A 345 1.81 -11.13 4.46
CA SER A 345 2.48 -9.82 4.40
C SER A 345 2.02 -8.88 5.50
N VAL A 346 0.71 -8.86 5.78
CA VAL A 346 0.11 -8.01 6.83
C VAL A 346 0.50 -8.53 8.21
N HIS A 347 0.39 -9.84 8.43
CA HIS A 347 0.83 -10.46 9.68
C HIS A 347 2.29 -10.12 9.98
N GLU A 348 3.17 -10.32 9.01
CA GLU A 348 4.60 -10.03 9.14
C GLU A 348 4.90 -8.54 9.24
N GLN A 349 4.13 -7.67 8.59
CA GLN A 349 4.26 -6.22 8.74
C GLN A 349 3.94 -5.77 10.17
N ILE A 350 2.89 -6.33 10.78
CA ILE A 350 2.53 -6.04 12.18
C ILE A 350 3.60 -6.64 13.10
N LYS A 351 3.97 -7.91 12.91
CA LYS A 351 4.99 -8.61 13.72
C LYS A 351 6.33 -7.87 13.73
N LYS A 352 6.86 -7.54 12.55
CA LYS A 352 8.16 -6.87 12.38
C LYS A 352 8.10 -5.36 12.61
N SER A 353 6.95 -4.78 12.94
CA SER A 353 6.84 -3.35 13.26
C SER A 353 7.50 -2.97 14.59
N GLY A 354 7.74 -3.96 15.46
CA GLY A 354 8.20 -3.75 16.83
C GLY A 354 7.09 -3.31 17.80
N LEU A 355 5.86 -3.04 17.30
CA LEU A 355 4.80 -2.38 18.08
C LEU A 355 3.84 -3.33 18.81
N ILE A 356 4.13 -4.63 18.89
CA ILE A 356 3.21 -5.60 19.51
C ILE A 356 2.94 -5.24 20.97
N ASN A 357 3.99 -4.84 21.71
CA ASN A 357 3.87 -4.46 23.12
C ASN A 357 3.05 -3.16 23.26
N GLU A 358 3.33 -2.16 22.43
CA GLU A 358 2.63 -0.87 22.40
C GLU A 358 1.15 -1.05 22.03
N ILE A 359 0.84 -1.98 21.12
CA ILE A 359 -0.53 -2.35 20.81
C ILE A 359 -1.20 -2.97 22.04
N ASN A 360 -0.54 -3.91 22.72
CA ASN A 360 -1.07 -4.59 23.90
C ASN A 360 -1.28 -3.63 25.09
N ASP A 361 -0.34 -2.72 25.32
CA ASP A 361 -0.43 -1.70 26.37
C ASP A 361 -1.57 -0.72 26.11
N LEU A 362 -1.77 -0.33 24.85
CA LEU A 362 -2.87 0.53 24.46
C LEU A 362 -4.21 -0.21 24.57
N ARG A 363 -4.27 -1.48 24.18
CA ARG A 363 -5.45 -2.34 24.36
C ARG A 363 -5.86 -2.43 25.83
N LYS A 364 -4.89 -2.67 26.73
CA LYS A 364 -5.14 -2.71 28.18
C LYS A 364 -5.70 -1.39 28.70
N TYR A 365 -5.10 -0.26 28.30
CA TYR A 365 -5.59 1.08 28.66
C TYR A 365 -7.02 1.33 28.19
N LEU A 366 -7.37 0.84 27.00
CA LEU A 366 -8.70 0.99 26.40
C LEU A 366 -9.72 -0.07 26.86
N GLY A 367 -9.37 -0.91 27.84
CA GLY A 367 -10.24 -1.97 28.38
C GLY A 367 -10.45 -3.18 27.46
N ILE A 368 -9.50 -3.44 26.54
CA ILE A 368 -9.52 -4.59 25.65
C ILE A 368 -8.59 -5.68 26.23
N ASN A 369 -9.16 -6.70 26.86
CA ASN A 369 -8.42 -7.66 27.68
C ASN A 369 -7.73 -8.82 26.93
N THR A 370 -7.86 -8.90 25.61
CA THR A 370 -7.21 -9.96 24.81
C THR A 370 -5.90 -9.44 24.20
N PRO A 371 -4.72 -9.90 24.63
CA PRO A 371 -3.45 -9.48 24.04
C PRO A 371 -3.20 -10.15 22.68
N LEU A 372 -2.34 -9.54 21.88
CA LEU A 372 -1.73 -10.15 20.71
C LEU A 372 -0.51 -10.97 21.14
N THR A 373 -0.46 -12.22 20.71
CA THR A 373 0.66 -13.15 20.98
C THR A 373 1.60 -13.19 19.78
N ALA A 374 2.89 -12.85 20.00
CA ALA A 374 3.93 -12.71 18.97
C ALA A 374 4.25 -13.99 18.19
#